data_AF-A0A5A5THG0-F1
#
_entry.id   AF-A0A5A5THG0-F1
#
_cell.length_a   1.000
_cell.length_b   1.000
_cell.length_c   1.000
_cell.angle_alpha   90.00
_cell.angle_beta   90.00
_cell.angle_gamma   90.00
#
_symmetry.space_group_name_H-M   'P 1'
#
loop_
_entity.id
_entity.type
_entity.pdbx_description
1 polymer ?
#
loop_
_entity_poly.entity_id
_entity_poly.type
_entity_poly.pdbx_seq_one_letter_code
_entity_poly.pdbx_strand_id
1 'polypeptide(L)'
;MNKEKDDPDPKALACYGMLSSSDEHMFLRFVAGRPVSSVTIEFLQWLGEQVQAQGHHVLVLIWDNASWHVSKQVKSWLREHNQAVQQETGSKAGVRIIPCWLPVKSPWLNRIEPKWVHGKRAIVEPARILTASELKQRVCDYIGCELLEPLTQEVS
;
A
#
# COMPACT_ATOMS: atom_id res chain seq x y z
N MET A 1 4.78 33.98 -7.33
CA MET A 1 5.49 32.87 -8.01
C MET A 1 4.51 31.72 -8.13
N ASN A 2 4.16 31.31 -9.35
CA ASN A 2 3.08 30.35 -9.57
C ASN A 2 3.65 28.94 -9.39
N LYS A 3 3.66 28.43 -8.15
CA LYS A 3 4.39 27.23 -7.72
C LYS A 3 4.17 26.01 -8.62
N GLU A 4 2.99 25.87 -9.23
CA GLU A 4 2.67 24.74 -10.12
C GLU A 4 3.44 24.74 -11.46
N LYS A 5 3.88 25.90 -11.96
CA LYS A 5 4.58 25.97 -13.25
C LYS A 5 6.05 25.54 -13.17
N ASP A 6 6.62 25.58 -11.97
CA ASP A 6 8.03 25.24 -11.71
C ASP A 6 8.16 23.87 -11.02
N ASP A 7 7.08 23.07 -10.99
CA ASP A 7 7.09 21.73 -10.43
C ASP A 7 7.87 20.78 -11.36
N PRO A 8 8.98 20.18 -10.91
CA PRO A 8 9.73 19.22 -11.71
C PRO A 8 8.92 17.94 -12.01
N ASP A 9 7.92 17.62 -11.19
CA ASP A 9 7.15 16.38 -11.24
C ASP A 9 5.65 16.65 -10.97
N PRO A 10 4.90 17.28 -11.90
CA PRO A 10 3.54 17.78 -11.66
C PRO A 10 2.49 16.68 -11.40
N LYS A 11 2.87 15.40 -11.53
CA LYS A 11 1.99 14.27 -11.25
C LYS A 11 2.10 13.89 -9.77
N ALA A 12 0.96 13.86 -9.10
CA ALA A 12 0.89 13.41 -7.72
C ALA A 12 1.46 11.99 -7.55
N LEU A 13 2.27 11.80 -6.52
CA LEU A 13 2.74 10.48 -6.12
C LEU A 13 1.60 9.68 -5.48
N ALA A 14 1.60 8.38 -5.76
CA ALA A 14 0.72 7.42 -5.12
C ALA A 14 1.54 6.30 -4.48
N CYS A 15 1.05 5.81 -3.34
CA CYS A 15 1.61 4.65 -2.65
C CYS A 15 0.49 3.87 -1.95
N TYR A 16 0.74 2.59 -1.71
CA TYR A 16 -0.02 1.79 -0.76
C TYR A 16 0.78 1.68 0.54
N GLY A 17 0.06 1.60 1.66
CA GLY A 17 0.65 1.31 2.94
C GLY A 17 -0.21 0.34 3.76
N MET A 18 0.45 -0.49 4.55
CA MET A 18 -0.19 -1.35 5.55
C MET A 18 0.55 -1.17 6.88
N LEU A 19 -0.20 -0.80 7.93
CA LEU A 19 0.32 -0.68 9.28
C LEU A 19 0.06 -2.00 10.01
N SER A 20 1.13 -2.65 10.43
CA SER A 20 1.09 -3.82 11.29
C SER A 20 0.58 -3.44 12.68
N SER A 21 -0.38 -4.22 13.18
CA SER A 21 -0.98 -3.97 14.49
C SER A 21 -0.16 -4.53 15.66
N SER A 22 0.78 -5.44 15.39
CA SER A 22 1.59 -6.13 16.39
C SER A 22 2.84 -5.34 16.79
N ASP A 23 3.52 -4.74 15.82
CA ASP A 23 4.83 -4.11 16.00
C ASP A 23 4.90 -2.67 15.48
N GLU A 24 3.76 -2.10 15.04
CA GLU A 24 3.66 -0.76 14.48
C GLU A 24 4.53 -0.52 13.23
N HIS A 25 5.08 -1.57 12.64
CA HIS A 25 5.83 -1.48 11.39
C HIS A 25 4.88 -1.16 10.24
N MET A 26 5.35 -0.34 9.30
CA MET A 26 4.56 0.09 8.16
C MET A 26 5.21 -0.36 6.86
N PHE A 27 4.51 -1.24 6.15
CA PHE A 27 4.86 -1.68 4.81
C PHE A 27 4.44 -0.61 3.80
N LEU A 28 5.30 -0.28 2.85
CA LEU A 28 5.07 0.76 1.86
C LEU A 28 5.50 0.32 0.46
N ARG A 29 4.66 0.58 -0.54
CA ARG A 29 5.05 0.49 -1.96
C ARG A 29 4.55 1.71 -2.73
N PHE A 30 5.45 2.39 -3.44
CA PHE A 30 5.06 3.42 -4.40
C PHE A 30 4.43 2.81 -5.65
N VAL A 31 3.65 3.61 -6.36
CA VAL A 31 3.02 3.24 -7.63
C VAL A 31 3.55 4.15 -8.73
N ALA A 32 3.99 3.57 -9.84
CA ALA A 32 4.23 4.29 -11.08
C ALA A 32 2.87 4.61 -11.72
N GLY A 33 2.45 5.87 -11.64
CA GLY A 33 1.14 6.31 -12.12
C GLY A 33 0.10 6.30 -11.00
N ARG A 34 -1.03 5.62 -11.21
CA ARG A 34 -2.18 5.65 -10.28
C ARG A 34 -2.53 4.26 -9.74
N PRO A 35 -3.10 4.19 -8.53
CA PRO A 35 -3.72 2.97 -8.03
C PRO A 35 -4.81 2.48 -8.99
N VAL A 36 -4.76 1.20 -9.34
CA VAL A 36 -5.78 0.47 -10.09
C VAL A 36 -5.86 -0.95 -9.54
N SER A 37 -6.90 -1.68 -9.93
CA SER A 37 -7.17 -3.04 -9.44
C SER A 37 -6.00 -4.03 -9.66
N SER A 38 -5.30 -3.98 -10.81
CA SER A 38 -4.13 -4.84 -11.07
C SER A 38 -2.97 -4.54 -10.13
N VAL A 39 -2.58 -3.27 -10.00
CA VAL A 39 -1.54 -2.82 -9.07
C VAL A 39 -1.93 -3.11 -7.61
N THR A 40 -3.22 -3.05 -7.29
CA THR A 40 -3.74 -3.45 -5.97
C THR A 40 -3.47 -4.93 -5.70
N ILE A 41 -3.67 -5.79 -6.70
CA ILE A 41 -3.38 -7.23 -6.61
C ILE A 41 -1.88 -7.47 -6.38
N GLU A 42 -1.01 -6.79 -7.14
CA GLU A 42 0.44 -6.89 -6.96
C GLU A 42 0.87 -6.47 -5.55
N PHE A 43 0.27 -5.39 -5.01
CA PHE A 43 0.50 -4.98 -3.64
C PHE A 43 0.07 -6.04 -2.63
N LEU A 44 -1.11 -6.65 -2.80
CA LEU A 44 -1.59 -7.72 -1.92
C LEU A 44 -0.72 -8.98 -1.98
N GLN A 45 -0.23 -9.35 -3.17
CA GLN A 45 0.70 -10.46 -3.34
C GLN A 45 2.00 -10.20 -2.60
N TRP A 46 2.60 -9.02 -2.81
CA TRP A 46 3.82 -8.61 -2.11
C TRP A 46 3.62 -8.58 -0.58
N LEU A 47 2.49 -8.06 -0.09
CA LEU A 47 2.16 -8.11 1.34
C LEU A 47 2.08 -9.53 1.87
N GLY A 48 1.49 -10.46 1.10
CA GLY A 48 1.45 -11.87 1.43
C GLY A 48 2.85 -12.46 1.64
N GLU A 49 3.79 -12.14 0.75
CA GLU A 49 5.19 -12.56 0.86
C GLU A 49 5.88 -11.98 2.10
N GLN A 50 5.68 -10.69 2.38
CA GLN A 50 6.25 -10.04 3.57
C GLN A 50 5.73 -10.68 4.87
N VAL A 51 4.42 -10.92 4.94
CA VAL A 51 3.76 -11.54 6.10
C VAL A 51 4.16 -13.01 6.25
N GLN A 52 4.36 -13.72 5.14
CA GLN A 52 4.87 -15.09 5.14
C GLN A 52 6.31 -15.17 5.67
N ALA A 53 7.17 -14.22 5.26
CA ALA A 53 8.55 -14.14 5.74
C ALA A 53 8.63 -13.90 7.26
N GLN A 54 7.60 -13.28 7.85
CA GLN A 54 7.42 -13.13 9.30
C GLN A 54 6.85 -14.39 9.98
N GLY A 55 6.60 -15.47 9.24
CA GLY A 55 6.08 -16.73 9.77
C GLY A 55 4.57 -16.77 9.97
N HIS A 56 3.84 -15.80 9.45
CA HIS A 56 2.38 -15.76 9.50
C HIS A 56 1.76 -16.46 8.29
N HIS A 57 0.59 -17.08 8.48
CA HIS A 57 -0.14 -17.80 7.44
C HIS A 57 -1.52 -17.18 7.13
N VAL A 58 -1.92 -16.17 7.90
CA VAL A 58 -3.18 -15.44 7.73
C VAL A 58 -2.90 -13.96 7.94
N LEU A 59 -3.35 -13.14 6.99
CA LEU A 59 -3.38 -11.69 7.06
C LEU A 59 -4.85 -11.23 7.14
N VAL A 60 -5.24 -10.65 8.28
CA VAL A 60 -6.52 -9.94 8.39
C VAL A 60 -6.28 -8.47 8.07
N LEU A 61 -6.85 -7.99 6.97
CA LEU A 61 -6.59 -6.64 6.45
C LEU A 61 -7.78 -5.72 6.70
N ILE A 62 -7.65 -4.78 7.63
CA ILE A 62 -8.63 -3.70 7.80
C ILE A 62 -8.43 -2.68 6.67
N TRP A 63 -9.42 -2.50 5.80
CA TRP A 63 -9.22 -1.79 4.54
C TRP A 63 -10.40 -0.89 4.17
N ASP A 64 -10.11 0.27 3.56
CA ASP A 64 -11.13 1.23 3.13
C ASP A 64 -11.81 0.81 1.81
N ASN A 65 -12.74 1.64 1.33
CA ASN A 65 -13.59 1.31 0.18
C ASN A 65 -13.18 2.03 -1.11
N ALA A 66 -11.89 2.31 -1.31
CA ALA A 66 -11.43 2.86 -2.58
C ALA A 66 -11.87 1.94 -3.75
N SER A 67 -12.25 2.52 -4.89
CA SER A 67 -12.91 1.77 -5.98
C SER A 67 -12.07 0.63 -6.53
N TRP A 68 -10.74 0.77 -6.51
CA TRP A 68 -9.81 -0.29 -6.89
C TRP A 68 -9.70 -1.41 -5.83
N HIS A 69 -9.83 -1.11 -4.53
CA HIS A 69 -9.82 -2.12 -3.45
C HIS A 69 -11.07 -3.03 -3.50
N VAL A 70 -12.25 -2.44 -3.68
CA VAL A 70 -13.54 -3.18 -3.64
C VAL A 70 -13.99 -3.72 -5.00
N SER A 71 -13.14 -3.60 -6.02
CA SER A 71 -13.44 -3.99 -7.39
C SER A 71 -13.74 -5.49 -7.50
N LYS A 72 -14.51 -5.88 -8.54
CA LYS A 72 -14.77 -7.29 -8.84
C LYS A 72 -13.46 -8.07 -9.06
N GLN A 73 -12.50 -7.45 -9.74
CA GLN A 73 -11.21 -8.06 -10.05
C GLN A 73 -10.44 -8.42 -8.76
N VAL A 74 -10.30 -7.47 -7.82
CA VAL A 74 -9.61 -7.72 -6.54
C VAL A 74 -10.34 -8.76 -5.70
N LYS A 75 -11.68 -8.70 -5.65
CA LYS A 75 -12.48 -9.69 -4.90
C LYS A 75 -12.38 -11.10 -5.48
N SER A 76 -12.40 -11.24 -6.80
CA SER A 76 -12.20 -12.53 -7.48
C SER A 76 -10.80 -13.07 -7.21
N TRP A 77 -9.77 -12.23 -7.39
CA TRP A 77 -8.39 -12.63 -7.12
C TRP A 77 -8.19 -13.06 -5.66
N LEU A 78 -8.71 -12.31 -4.68
CA LEU A 78 -8.63 -12.69 -3.26
C LEU A 78 -9.29 -14.04 -2.97
N ARG A 79 -10.40 -14.36 -3.65
CA ARG A 79 -11.04 -15.66 -3.53
C ARG A 79 -10.18 -16.77 -4.12
N GLU A 80 -9.68 -16.59 -5.33
CA GLU A 80 -8.85 -17.56 -6.05
C GLU A 80 -7.53 -17.81 -5.31
N HIS A 81 -6.83 -16.76 -4.90
CA HIS A 81 -5.62 -16.82 -4.08
C HIS A 81 -5.84 -17.61 -2.79
N ASN A 82 -6.90 -17.28 -2.03
CA ASN A 82 -7.19 -17.98 -0.78
C ASN A 82 -7.58 -19.46 -0.98
N GLN A 83 -8.25 -19.78 -2.09
CA GLN A 83 -8.58 -21.16 -2.45
C GLN A 83 -7.31 -21.95 -2.81
N ALA A 84 -6.40 -21.36 -3.60
CA ALA A 84 -5.12 -21.97 -3.96
C ALA A 84 -4.28 -22.25 -2.70
N VAL A 85 -4.09 -21.23 -1.84
CA VAL A 85 -3.38 -21.39 -0.56
C VAL A 85 -4.02 -22.50 0.29
N GLN A 86 -5.35 -22.60 0.34
CA GLN A 86 -6.02 -23.66 1.09
C GLN A 86 -5.81 -25.06 0.48
N GLN A 87 -5.76 -25.19 -0.85
CA GLN A 87 -5.54 -26.49 -1.50
C GLN A 87 -4.09 -26.98 -1.35
N GLU A 88 -3.14 -26.06 -1.27
CA GLU A 88 -1.70 -26.35 -1.12
C GLU A 88 -1.29 -26.69 0.33
N THR A 89 -2.17 -26.48 1.32
CA THR A 89 -1.91 -26.65 2.78
C THR A 89 -1.63 -28.07 3.29
N GLY A 90 -1.35 -29.05 2.41
CA GLY A 90 -0.48 -30.17 2.81
C GLY A 90 0.93 -29.70 3.24
N SER A 91 1.31 -28.49 2.83
CA SER A 91 2.57 -27.81 3.16
C SER A 91 2.28 -26.36 3.57
N LYS A 92 3.01 -25.81 4.56
CA LYS A 92 2.77 -24.48 5.16
C LYS A 92 3.09 -23.28 4.24
N ALA A 93 2.81 -23.38 2.94
CA ALA A 93 3.13 -22.38 1.93
C ALA A 93 1.98 -21.38 1.73
N GLY A 94 2.32 -20.08 1.69
CA GLY A 94 1.39 -19.00 1.38
C GLY A 94 0.67 -18.38 2.58
N VAL A 95 0.00 -17.25 2.32
CA VAL A 95 -0.78 -16.47 3.30
C VAL A 95 -2.20 -16.30 2.80
N ARG A 96 -3.17 -16.67 3.63
CA ARG A 96 -4.59 -16.35 3.39
C ARG A 96 -4.86 -14.89 3.74
N ILE A 97 -5.42 -14.13 2.82
CA ILE A 97 -5.71 -12.70 2.99
C ILE A 97 -7.21 -12.51 3.19
N ILE A 98 -7.61 -12.02 4.35
CA ILE A 98 -9.01 -11.80 4.74
C ILE A 98 -9.27 -10.30 4.80
N PRO A 99 -9.93 -9.70 3.79
CA PRO A 99 -10.26 -8.28 3.85
C PRO A 99 -11.44 -8.03 4.81
N CYS A 100 -11.25 -7.10 5.73
CA CYS A 100 -12.26 -6.54 6.61
C CYS A 100 -12.54 -5.10 6.19
N TRP A 101 -13.56 -4.94 5.33
CA TRP A 101 -13.95 -3.65 4.79
C TRP A 101 -14.51 -2.73 5.87
N LEU A 102 -13.98 -1.52 5.95
CA LEU A 102 -14.48 -0.49 6.85
C LEU A 102 -15.88 -0.01 6.42
N PRO A 103 -16.70 0.53 7.34
CA PRO A 103 -17.87 1.30 6.96
C PRO A 103 -17.50 2.49 6.06
N VAL A 104 -18.38 2.83 5.14
CA VAL A 104 -18.16 3.94 4.20
C VAL A 104 -17.97 5.25 4.96
N LYS A 105 -17.05 6.11 4.49
CA LYS A 105 -16.71 7.43 5.08
C LYS A 105 -16.28 7.36 6.56
N SER A 106 -15.60 6.30 6.98
CA SER A 106 -15.17 6.10 8.37
C SER A 106 -13.64 6.05 8.54
N PRO A 107 -12.88 7.10 8.12
CA PRO A 107 -11.42 7.09 8.21
C PRO A 107 -10.89 7.01 9.66
N TRP A 108 -11.65 7.46 10.66
CA TRP A 108 -11.24 7.38 12.07
C TRP A 108 -11.11 5.94 12.60
N LEU A 109 -11.66 4.95 11.90
CA LEU A 109 -11.47 3.53 12.21
C LEU A 109 -10.19 2.95 11.62
N ASN A 110 -9.56 3.66 10.68
CA ASN A 110 -8.34 3.20 10.02
C ASN A 110 -7.09 3.70 10.76
N ARG A 111 -6.42 2.79 11.48
CA ARG A 111 -5.27 3.13 12.34
C ARG A 111 -4.08 3.75 11.60
N ILE A 112 -3.97 3.58 10.29
CA ILE A 112 -2.88 4.14 9.49
C ILE A 112 -3.05 5.64 9.22
N GLU A 113 -4.26 6.19 9.29
CA GLU A 113 -4.55 7.59 8.92
C GLU A 113 -3.71 8.61 9.71
N PRO A 114 -3.56 8.49 11.04
CA PRO A 114 -2.67 9.39 11.78
C PRO A 114 -1.19 9.30 11.35
N LYS A 115 -0.71 8.11 10.94
CA LYS A 115 0.67 7.94 10.45
C LYS A 115 0.89 8.76 9.17
N TRP A 116 -0.07 8.76 8.26
CA TRP A 116 -0.02 9.58 7.05
C TRP A 116 -0.03 11.07 7.34
N VAL A 117 -0.89 11.54 8.24
CA VAL A 117 -0.97 12.95 8.62
C VAL A 117 0.34 13.42 9.23
N HIS A 118 0.92 12.65 10.15
CA HIS A 118 2.19 12.99 10.80
C HIS A 118 3.36 12.92 9.82
N GLY A 119 3.42 11.87 8.99
CA GLY A 119 4.45 11.72 7.96
C GLY A 119 4.46 12.88 6.98
N LYS A 120 3.29 13.26 6.45
CA LYS A 120 3.17 14.41 5.54
C LYS A 120 3.70 15.71 6.17
N ARG A 121 3.42 15.94 7.46
CA ARG A 121 3.92 17.12 8.19
C ARG A 121 5.42 17.07 8.40
N ALA A 122 5.99 15.89 8.65
CA ALA A 122 7.41 15.72 8.93
C ALA A 122 8.29 15.88 7.67
N ILE A 123 7.79 15.49 6.50
CA ILE A 123 8.59 15.43 5.26
C ILE A 123 8.48 16.67 4.36
N VAL A 124 7.45 17.50 4.56
CA VAL A 124 7.18 18.68 3.70
C VAL A 124 8.32 19.68 3.75
N GLU A 125 8.64 20.28 2.60
CA GLU A 125 9.64 21.34 2.49
C GLU A 125 8.96 22.71 2.33
N PRO A 126 9.06 23.62 3.31
CA PRO A 126 8.43 24.94 3.22
C PRO A 126 9.06 25.85 2.17
N ALA A 127 10.38 25.72 1.94
CA ALA A 127 11.15 26.67 1.14
C ALA A 127 11.11 26.40 -0.36
N ARG A 128 10.85 25.16 -0.79
CA ARG A 128 10.88 24.74 -2.20
C ARG A 128 10.02 23.51 -2.46
N ILE A 129 9.78 23.23 -3.74
CA ILE A 129 9.15 21.98 -4.18
C ILE A 129 10.21 20.88 -4.18
N LEU A 130 9.83 19.71 -3.69
CA LEU A 130 10.66 18.50 -3.72
C LEU A 130 10.43 17.76 -5.04
N THR A 131 11.47 17.18 -5.61
CA THR A 131 11.30 16.22 -6.71
C THR A 131 10.58 14.96 -6.22
N ALA A 132 10.00 14.21 -7.15
CA ALA A 132 9.39 12.92 -6.85
C ALA A 132 10.37 11.96 -6.15
N SER A 133 11.65 11.95 -6.57
CA SER A 133 12.68 11.10 -5.98
C SER A 133 13.00 11.53 -4.54
N GLU A 134 13.19 12.83 -4.30
CA GLU A 134 13.44 13.36 -2.95
C GLU A 134 12.28 13.06 -2.00
N LEU A 135 11.04 13.24 -2.48
CA LEU A 135 9.86 12.99 -1.67
C LEU A 135 9.72 11.50 -1.34
N LYS A 136 9.93 10.59 -2.30
CA LYS A 136 9.92 9.14 -2.04
C LYS A 136 10.95 8.75 -0.98
N GLN A 137 12.18 9.24 -1.10
CA GLN A 137 13.24 8.94 -0.15
C GLN A 137 12.88 9.45 1.26
N ARG A 138 12.42 10.70 1.39
CA ARG A 138 12.02 11.27 2.69
C ARG A 138 10.87 10.49 3.34
N VAL A 139 9.91 9.99 2.55
CA VAL A 139 8.83 9.12 3.07
C VAL A 139 9.41 7.83 3.62
N CYS A 140 10.28 7.14 2.88
CA CYS A 140 10.92 5.91 3.30
C CYS A 140 11.77 6.10 4.57
N ASP A 141 12.57 7.17 4.63
CA ASP A 141 13.40 7.50 5.78
C ASP A 141 12.55 7.75 7.04
N TYR A 142 11.45 8.50 6.90
CA TYR A 142 10.55 8.79 8.02
C TYR A 142 9.81 7.54 8.51
N ILE A 143 9.37 6.68 7.59
CA ILE A 143 8.65 5.44 7.92
C ILE A 143 9.62 4.37 8.46
N GLY A 144 10.89 4.41 8.07
CA GLY A 144 11.88 3.39 8.37
C GLY A 144 11.75 2.15 7.47
N CYS A 145 11.43 2.34 6.20
CA CYS A 145 11.34 1.25 5.22
C CYS A 145 12.32 1.46 4.05
N GLU A 146 12.65 0.38 3.34
CA GLU A 146 13.47 0.44 2.13
C GLU A 146 12.70 1.12 0.98
N LEU A 147 13.41 1.91 0.17
CA LEU A 147 12.87 2.44 -1.08
C LEU A 147 12.93 1.36 -2.17
N LEU A 148 11.82 0.64 -2.32
CA LEU A 148 11.67 -0.40 -3.35
C LEU A 148 11.21 0.20 -4.69
N GLU A 149 11.46 -0.55 -5.77
CA GLU A 149 10.94 -0.21 -7.09
C GLU A 149 9.41 -0.05 -7.06
N PRO A 150 8.87 1.03 -7.66
CA PRO A 150 7.43 1.26 -7.69
C PRO A 150 6.69 0.13 -8.39
N LEU A 151 5.50 -0.20 -7.90
CA LEU A 151 4.56 -1.07 -8.60
C LEU A 151 4.14 -0.40 -9.90
N THR A 152 4.21 -1.13 -11.00
CA THR A 152 3.93 -0.62 -12.34
C THR A 152 2.63 -1.20 -12.86
N GLN A 153 1.84 -0.39 -13.57
CA GLN A 153 0.75 -0.94 -14.35
C GLN A 153 1.33 -1.74 -15.51
N GLU A 154 1.10 -3.05 -15.54
CA GLU A 154 1.26 -3.86 -16.75
C GLU A 154 0.35 -3.24 -17.84
N VAL A 155 0.96 -2.67 -18.89
CA VAL A 155 0.22 -2.17 -20.04
C VAL A 155 -0.09 -3.38 -20.94
N SER A 156 -1.30 -3.92 -20.82
CA SER A 156 -1.86 -4.86 -21.81
C SER A 156 -2.33 -4.12 -23.05
#